data_AF-A0A960AM95-F1
#
_entry.id   AF-A0A960AM95-F1
#
_cell.length_a   1.000
_cell.length_b   1.000
_cell.length_c   1.000
_cell.angle_alpha   90.00
_cell.angle_beta   90.00
_cell.angle_gamma   90.00
#
_symmetry.space_group_name_H-M   'P 1'
#
loop_
_entity.id
_entity.type
_entity.pdbx_description
1 polymer ?
#
loop_
_entity_poly.entity_id
_entity_poly.type
_entity_poly.pdbx_seq_one_letter_code
_entity_poly.pdbx_strand_id
1 'polypeptide(L)' 'DVSHSVTIPFEYTGAATDPFGNHRVGFEGEVKVNRKDFGLTWNAALEAGGVLVSEKVTLVFDISAVKQ' A
#
# COMPACT_ATOMS: atom_id res chain seq x y z
N ASP A 1 13.97 6.13 13.85
CA ASP A 1 12.81 5.75 13.03
C ASP A 1 12.33 6.99 12.29
N VAL A 2 11.87 6.84 11.04
CA VAL A 2 11.37 7.93 10.20
C VAL A 2 9.93 7.59 9.79
N SER A 3 8.98 8.44 10.14
CA SER A 3 7.55 8.21 9.89
C SER A 3 6.95 9.33 9.05
N HIS A 4 6.15 8.95 8.05
CA HIS A 4 5.45 9.88 7.18
C HIS A 4 3.97 9.51 7.07
N SER A 5 3.11 10.53 7.02
CA SER A 5 1.69 10.35 6.70
C SER A 5 1.53 10.03 5.21
N VAL A 6 0.69 9.04 4.91
CA VAL A 6 0.35 8.63 3.54
C VAL A 6 -1.17 8.56 3.42
N THR A 7 -1.73 9.24 2.41
CA THR A 7 -3.16 9.15 2.07
C THR A 7 -3.36 8.03 1.07
N ILE A 8 -4.27 7.12 1.38
CA ILE A 8 -4.61 5.98 0.52
C ILE A 8 -6.05 6.18 0.00
N PRO A 9 -6.26 6.26 -1.32
CA PRO A 9 -7.60 6.27 -1.89
C PRO A 9 -8.16 4.84 -1.84
N PHE A 10 -9.09 4.60 -0.92
CA PHE A 10 -9.78 3.32 -0.83
C PHE A 10 -11.08 3.33 -1.62
N GLU A 11 -11.33 2.24 -2.33
CA GLU A 11 -12.60 1.92 -2.97
C GLU A 11 -13.35 0.89 -2.12
N TYR A 12 -14.64 1.13 -1.90
CA TYR A 12 -15.52 0.17 -1.25
C TYR A 12 -15.87 -0.94 -2.25
N THR A 13 -15.53 -2.18 -1.90
CA THR A 13 -15.72 -3.34 -2.79
C THR A 13 -16.97 -4.14 -2.47
N GLY A 14 -17.62 -3.86 -1.34
CA GLY A 14 -18.90 -4.48 -0.98
C GLY A 14 -19.04 -4.80 0.50
N ALA A 15 -20.23 -5.24 0.87
CA ALA A 15 -20.52 -5.76 2.20
C ALA A 15 -21.43 -6.98 2.07
N ALA A 16 -21.17 -8.01 2.87
CA ALA A 16 -21.92 -9.26 2.85
C ALA A 16 -21.95 -9.89 4.24
N THR A 17 -22.97 -10.71 4.50
CA THR A 17 -22.93 -11.63 5.64
C THR A 17 -22.16 -12.88 5.21
N ASP A 18 -21.14 -13.24 5.96
CA ASP A 18 -20.33 -14.44 5.69
C ASP A 18 -21.05 -15.73 6.14
N PRO A 19 -20.55 -16.93 5.79
CA PRO A 19 -21.19 -18.20 6.16
C PRO A 19 -21.31 -18.46 7.66
N PHE A 20 -20.61 -17.69 8.50
CA PHE A 20 -20.65 -17.80 9.96
C PHE A 20 -21.60 -16.77 10.59
N GLY A 21 -22.32 -16.01 9.76
CA GLY A 21 -23.30 -15.01 10.20
C GLY A 21 -22.68 -13.63 10.49
N ASN A 22 -21.38 -13.42 10.24
CA ASN A 22 -20.75 -12.14 10.50
C ASN A 22 -21.00 -11.14 9.36
N HIS A 23 -21.29 -9.89 9.68
CA HIS A 23 -21.28 -8.83 8.68
C HIS A 23 -19.84 -8.42 8.35
N ARG A 24 -19.47 -8.52 7.08
CA ARG A 24 -18.15 -8.21 6.55
C ARG A 24 -18.21 -7.09 5.54
N VAL A 25 -17.19 -6.25 5.52
CA VAL A 25 -17.00 -5.17 4.54
C VAL A 25 -15.63 -5.30 3.87
N GLY A 26 -15.58 -4.99 2.58
CA GLY A 26 -14.37 -5.02 1.76
C GLY A 26 -13.95 -3.63 1.30
N PHE A 27 -12.63 -3.40 1.24
CA PHE A 27 -12.03 -2.23 0.60
C PHE A 27 -10.77 -2.62 -0.16
N GLU A 28 -10.51 -1.94 -1.27
CA GLU A 28 -9.25 -2.06 -2.02
C GLU A 28 -8.62 -0.68 -2.16
N GLY A 29 -7.28 -0.61 -2.20
CA GLY A 29 -6.59 0.67 -2.38
C GLY A 29 -5.15 0.49 -2.86
N GLU A 30 -4.67 1.47 -3.62
CA GLU A 30 -3.28 1.54 -4.07
C GLU A 30 -2.72 2.94 -3.81
N VAL A 31 -1.47 3.02 -3.34
CA VAL A 31 -0.71 4.28 -3.30
C VAL A 31 0.75 4.05 -3.62
N LYS A 32 1.39 5.03 -4.27
CA LYS A 32 2.83 5.02 -4.53
C LYS A 32 3.54 5.94 -3.56
N VAL A 33 4.59 5.44 -2.91
CA VAL A 33 5.43 6.20 -1.98
C VAL A 33 6.87 6.24 -2.47
N ASN A 34 7.66 7.25 -2.06
CA ASN A 34 9.09 7.28 -2.32
C ASN A 34 9.86 6.69 -1.12
N ARG A 35 10.63 5.63 -1.34
CA ARG A 35 11.40 4.97 -0.28
C ARG A 35 12.43 5.89 0.39
N LYS A 36 12.90 6.93 -0.30
CA LYS A 36 13.86 7.89 0.25
C LYS A 36 13.25 8.75 1.35
N ASP A 37 11.94 9.01 1.29
CA ASP A 37 11.23 9.74 2.35
C ASP A 37 11.33 8.99 3.69
N PHE A 38 11.38 7.66 3.64
CA PHE A 38 11.54 6.78 4.81
C PHE A 38 13.00 6.46 5.14
N GLY A 39 13.95 7.24 4.62
CA GLY A 39 15.40 7.07 4.88
C GLY A 39 16.06 5.93 4.10
N LEU A 40 15.35 5.22 3.23
CA LEU A 40 15.97 4.19 2.36
C LEU A 40 16.59 4.87 1.14
N THR A 41 17.86 5.26 1.26
CA THR A 41 18.56 6.03 0.21
C THR A 41 19.55 5.22 -0.63
N TRP A 42 19.95 4.03 -0.17
CA TRP A 42 20.92 3.20 -0.91
C TRP A 42 20.46 2.92 -2.34
N ASN A 43 21.37 3.02 -3.30
CA ASN A 43 21.14 2.64 -4.69
C ASN A 43 22.49 2.41 -5.39
N ALA A 44 22.45 1.81 -6.57
CA ALA A 44 23.61 1.69 -7.46
C ALA A 44 23.27 2.28 -8.83
N ALA A 45 24.22 2.97 -9.46
CA ALA A 45 24.06 3.45 -10.83
C ALA A 45 24.19 2.29 -11.82
N LEU A 46 23.43 2.31 -12.90
CA LEU A 46 23.54 1.34 -13.99
C LEU A 46 24.40 1.90 -15.13
N GLU A 47 25.18 1.03 -15.79
CA GLU A 47 26.06 1.40 -16.92
C GLU A 47 25.31 2.08 -18.08
N ALA A 48 24.05 1.69 -18.30
CA ALA A 48 23.18 2.27 -19.34
C ALA A 48 22.43 3.54 -18.88
N GLY A 49 22.76 4.08 -17.71
CA GLY A 49 22.05 5.18 -17.06
C GLY A 49 20.89 4.72 -16.19
N GLY A 50 20.49 5.58 -15.25
CA GLY A 50 19.48 5.28 -14.24
C GLY A 50 20.06 4.60 -13.00
N VAL A 51 19.19 3.95 -12.23
CA VAL A 51 19.51 3.35 -10.92
C VAL A 51 18.97 1.93 -10.79
N LEU A 52 19.65 1.10 -10.01
CA LEU A 52 19.34 -0.31 -9.81
C LEU A 52 17.97 -0.52 -9.13
N VAL A 53 17.62 0.31 -8.15
CA VAL A 53 16.40 0.18 -7.35
C VAL A 53 15.50 1.39 -7.54
N SER A 54 14.26 1.15 -7.99
CA SER A 54 13.22 2.19 -8.10
C SER A 54 13.08 2.97 -6.79
N GLU A 55 12.87 4.27 -6.91
CA GLU A 55 12.52 5.12 -5.77
C GLU A 55 11.04 4.96 -5.38
N LYS A 56 10.19 4.71 -6.39
CA LYS A 56 8.76 4.50 -6.22
C LYS A 56 8.49 3.07 -5.76
N VAL A 57 7.75 2.96 -4.67
CA VAL A 57 7.23 1.71 -4.11
C VAL A 57 5.70 1.79 -4.16
N THR A 58 5.07 0.80 -4.79
CA THR A 58 3.60 0.68 -4.79
C THR A 58 3.17 -0.13 -3.57
N LEU A 59 2.30 0.44 -2.75
CA LEU A 59 1.61 -0.24 -1.66
C LEU A 59 0.22 -0.60 -2.15
N VAL A 60 -0.13 -1.89 -2.08
CA VAL A 60 -1.44 -2.42 -2.50
C VAL A 60 -2.12 -3.00 -1.27
N PHE A 61 -3.39 -2.67 -1.09
CA PHE A 61 -4.19 -3.06 0.05
C PHE A 61 -5.44 -3.80 -0.42
N ASP A 62 -5.68 -4.96 0.17
CA ASP A 62 -6.92 -5.73 0.11
C ASP A 62 -7.38 -5.92 1.55
N ILE A 63 -8.52 -5.31 1.90
CA ILE A 63 -9.01 -5.20 3.27
C ILE A 63 -10.32 -5.94 3.40
N SER A 64 -10.39 -6.80 4.42
CA SER A 64 -11.61 -7.49 4.83
C SER A 64 -11.82 -7.33 6.33
N ALA A 65 -12.88 -6.63 6.73
CA ALA A 65 -13.16 -6.33 8.12
C ALA A 65 -14.52 -6.88 8.55
N VAL A 66 -14.61 -7.35 9.80
CA VAL A 66 -15.85 -7.85 10.41
C VAL A 66 -16.41 -6.78 11.35
N LYS A 67 -17.73 -6.56 11.28
CA LYS A 67 -18.46 -5.67 12.18
C LYS A 67 -18.33 -6.18 13.63
N GLN A 68 -17.97 -5.28 14.54
CA GLN A 68 -17.96 -5.54 15.98
C GLN A 68 -19.36 -5.58 16.59
#